data_AF-A0A521EGG1-F1
#
_entry.id   AF-A0A521EGG1-F1
#
_cell.length_a   1.000
_cell.length_b   1.000
_cell.length_c   1.000
_cell.angle_alpha   90.00
_cell.angle_beta   90.00
_cell.angle_gamma   90.00
#
_symmetry.space_group_name_H-M   'P 1'
#
loop_
_entity.id
_entity.type
_entity.pdbx_description
1 polymer ?
#
loop_
_entity_poly.entity_id
_entity_poly.type
_entity_poly.pdbx_seq_one_letter_code
_entity_poly.pdbx_strand_id
1 'polypeptide(L)'
;MILFGGTANAQITLSETMDMVNYRFADSQSRAYVDQHPSLTFNGFKSSNDNFGYSIESIINKIYYSSNPNDIKLIRDLFEDVVDDAKLSLVVDPSVSNDCSFDRDKVDENSRMLQNLAFVALISYVADKEGINVQNPPNGAAALPSPTQAMSNLKTAFIRMLSYGVFGMTCKDQVHRQRSIMNTAKAIDLYLALENAYKHYENLSSWNYSYSYFLNSSQKAQLMSLVKESLDKMYDHLKDGALGVTTDEAEPGNRPLIIYSSIAYSSLVLQHPIEFIGLLPNIDVDELIEEALKKTSKSAGTNSNYYWGYQTADGERFWAEGQYYFRFALRNVVSLWHAKRINNISTNFTYIDPFHSSNSMARKPLIWLAQTYEPGGFTAPIDDGNKSTIAASSFLRWSSDYGDEEIGKRFSHIAAEIRPSDEGIGLNSNMRVFELAIPRTLSKTAPDEIWGNTTPGIPSQTGKHEIVFRYKDNLGREHFI
;
A
#
# COMPACT_ATOMS: atom_id res chain seq x y z
N MET A 1 -6.98 -52.83 47.95
CA MET A 1 -7.47 -51.56 48.52
C MET A 1 -6.26 -50.79 49.04
N ILE A 2 -6.16 -49.49 48.69
CA ILE A 2 -5.10 -48.50 49.00
C ILE A 2 -3.77 -48.80 48.25
N LEU A 3 -3.14 -47.90 47.46
CA LEU A 3 -2.98 -46.44 47.50
C LEU A 3 -3.05 -45.75 46.12
N PHE A 4 -3.61 -44.54 46.12
CA PHE A 4 -3.51 -43.49 45.09
C PHE A 4 -2.17 -42.72 45.23
N GLY A 5 -1.72 -42.10 44.13
CA GLY A 5 -0.88 -40.88 44.20
C GLY A 5 0.18 -40.78 43.11
N GLY A 6 -0.13 -40.08 42.02
CA GLY A 6 0.83 -39.77 40.97
C GLY A 6 0.28 -38.76 39.97
N THR A 7 0.03 -37.53 40.40
CA THR A 7 -0.14 -36.39 39.49
C THR A 7 1.22 -36.05 38.90
N ALA A 8 1.43 -36.38 37.63
CA ALA A 8 2.58 -35.90 36.88
C ALA A 8 2.41 -34.40 36.65
N ASN A 9 3.11 -33.60 37.47
CA ASN A 9 3.35 -32.20 37.17
C ASN A 9 4.30 -32.13 35.98
N ALA A 10 3.76 -31.93 34.79
CA ALA A 10 4.55 -31.44 33.67
C ALA A 10 4.96 -30.00 34.00
N GLN A 11 6.17 -29.84 34.53
CA GLN A 11 6.85 -28.55 34.56
C GLN A 11 7.06 -28.13 33.12
N ILE A 12 6.17 -27.27 32.60
CA ILE A 12 6.44 -26.50 31.39
C ILE A 12 7.55 -25.52 31.78
N THR A 13 8.79 -25.89 31.48
CA THR A 13 9.89 -24.95 31.46
C THR A 13 9.63 -24.00 30.30
N LEU A 14 8.95 -22.89 30.58
CA LEU A 14 8.95 -21.72 29.70
C LEU A 14 10.41 -21.26 29.65
N SER A 15 11.14 -21.70 28.62
CA SER A 15 12.38 -21.02 28.27
C SER A 15 12.02 -19.55 28.04
N GLU A 16 12.72 -18.64 28.71
CA GLU A 16 12.60 -17.20 28.51
C GLU A 16 12.74 -16.91 27.00
N THR A 17 11.62 -16.75 26.32
CA THR A 17 11.57 -16.19 24.97
C THR A 17 12.04 -14.75 25.11
N MET A 18 13.21 -14.44 24.58
CA MET A 18 13.67 -13.06 24.52
C MET A 18 12.64 -12.26 23.70
N ASP A 19 12.01 -11.27 24.33
CA ASP A 19 11.13 -10.28 23.69
C ASP A 19 11.97 -9.40 22.74
N MET A 20 12.00 -9.77 21.46
CA MET A 20 12.71 -9.13 20.36
C MET A 20 11.71 -8.46 19.40
N VAL A 21 11.69 -7.13 19.44
CA VAL A 21 11.05 -6.31 18.40
C VAL A 21 11.77 -6.59 17.07
N ASN A 22 11.14 -7.42 16.24
CA ASN A 22 11.20 -7.38 14.79
C ASN A 22 12.57 -7.78 14.16
N TYR A 23 12.73 -9.05 13.71
CA TYR A 23 13.79 -9.47 12.76
C TYR A 23 13.17 -9.54 11.37
N ARG A 24 13.20 -8.46 10.60
CA ARG A 24 12.40 -8.46 9.38
C ARG A 24 13.03 -9.24 8.22
N PHE A 25 14.34 -9.49 8.18
CA PHE A 25 14.98 -10.44 7.23
C PHE A 25 16.26 -11.03 7.87
N ALA A 26 16.25 -12.30 8.28
CA ALA A 26 17.14 -12.84 9.30
C ALA A 26 18.55 -13.27 8.81
N ASP A 27 19.58 -12.49 9.16
CA ASP A 27 20.94 -12.98 9.45
C ASP A 27 21.63 -12.18 10.59
N SER A 28 22.81 -12.65 11.02
CA SER A 28 23.51 -12.35 12.29
C SER A 28 23.96 -10.90 12.58
N GLN A 29 23.58 -9.90 11.76
CA GLN A 29 23.97 -8.48 11.92
C GLN A 29 22.87 -7.54 12.46
N SER A 30 21.81 -8.09 13.07
CA SER A 30 20.50 -7.46 13.35
C SER A 30 20.43 -6.21 14.25
N ARG A 31 21.54 -5.65 14.78
CA ARG A 31 21.52 -4.36 15.52
C ARG A 31 21.81 -3.11 14.66
N ALA A 32 22.54 -3.25 13.55
CA ALA A 32 22.76 -2.16 12.59
C ALA A 32 21.57 -1.96 11.64
N TYR A 33 20.56 -2.85 11.71
CA TYR A 33 19.48 -3.00 10.73
C TYR A 33 18.22 -2.17 11.00
N VAL A 34 17.98 -1.77 12.25
CA VAL A 34 16.77 -1.00 12.63
C VAL A 34 16.74 0.36 11.94
N ASP A 35 17.91 0.98 11.76
CA ASP A 35 18.07 2.29 11.13
C ASP A 35 17.82 2.23 9.62
N GLN A 36 18.21 1.12 8.99
CA GLN A 36 18.17 0.96 7.54
C GLN A 36 16.78 0.54 7.02
N HIS A 37 15.99 -0.23 7.78
CA HIS A 37 14.74 -0.81 7.28
C HIS A 37 13.63 -0.92 8.35
N PRO A 38 13.15 0.20 8.91
CA PRO A 38 12.17 0.18 9.99
C PRO A 38 10.75 -0.20 9.55
N SER A 39 10.44 -0.05 8.25
CA SER A 39 9.12 -0.32 7.67
C SER A 39 9.23 -0.82 6.24
N LEU A 40 8.19 -1.50 5.75
CA LEU A 40 8.05 -1.85 4.33
C LEU A 40 7.68 -0.64 3.45
N THR A 41 7.27 0.47 4.08
CA THR A 41 6.79 1.67 3.39
C THR A 41 7.87 2.74 3.19
N PHE A 42 8.76 2.96 4.15
CA PHE A 42 9.77 4.03 4.15
C PHE A 42 11.19 3.47 4.15
N ASN A 43 12.08 4.19 3.45
CA ASN A 43 13.49 3.85 3.29
C ASN A 43 14.31 4.32 4.50
N GLY A 44 14.07 3.75 5.67
CA GLY A 44 14.75 4.16 6.90
C GLY A 44 14.05 5.24 7.71
N PHE A 45 14.48 5.41 8.97
CA PHE A 45 14.16 6.62 9.73
C PHE A 45 14.94 7.81 9.21
N LYS A 46 16.21 7.56 8.88
CA LYS A 46 17.14 8.46 8.22
C LYS A 46 17.79 7.71 7.06
N SER A 47 17.95 8.35 5.92
CA SER A 47 18.72 7.80 4.81
C SER A 47 19.65 8.85 4.23
N SER A 48 20.87 8.41 3.91
CA SER A 48 21.80 9.21 3.10
C SER A 48 21.49 9.13 1.60
N ASN A 49 20.60 8.22 1.21
CA ASN A 49 20.22 7.97 -0.17
C ASN A 49 18.73 7.68 -0.29
N ASP A 50 17.96 8.66 -0.78
CA ASP A 50 16.53 8.52 -1.04
C ASP A 50 16.22 7.86 -2.41
N ASN A 51 17.21 7.22 -3.06
CA ASN A 51 16.98 6.41 -4.24
C ASN A 51 15.91 5.36 -3.93
N PHE A 52 14.94 5.22 -4.84
CA PHE A 52 13.81 4.28 -4.73
C PHE A 52 12.83 4.52 -3.56
N GLY A 53 13.04 5.49 -2.68
CA GLY A 53 12.14 5.76 -1.56
C GLY A 53 12.65 6.81 -0.58
N TYR A 54 11.76 7.64 -0.06
CA TYR A 54 12.09 8.61 0.99
C TYR A 54 12.17 7.97 2.38
N SER A 55 13.11 8.44 3.19
CA SER A 55 13.13 8.21 4.64
C SER A 55 12.09 9.05 5.38
N ILE A 56 11.78 8.69 6.63
CA ILE A 56 10.83 9.47 7.46
C ILE A 56 11.35 10.88 7.72
N GLU A 57 12.64 11.04 8.04
CA GLU A 57 13.28 12.34 8.23
C GLU A 57 13.19 13.21 6.97
N SER A 58 13.46 12.62 5.78
CA SER A 58 13.33 13.32 4.50
C SER A 58 11.91 13.86 4.29
N ILE A 59 10.89 13.08 4.65
CA ILE A 59 9.48 13.49 4.55
C ILE A 59 9.18 14.63 5.53
N ILE A 60 9.58 14.50 6.79
CA ILE A 60 9.37 15.54 7.81
C ILE A 60 10.03 16.85 7.36
N ASN A 61 11.27 16.79 6.88
CA ASN A 61 11.98 17.96 6.37
C ASN A 61 11.25 18.58 5.18
N LYS A 62 10.72 17.76 4.28
CA LYS A 62 9.93 18.23 3.14
C LYS A 62 8.62 18.91 3.54
N ILE A 63 7.94 18.42 4.57
CA ILE A 63 6.69 18.98 5.08
C ILE A 63 6.93 20.33 5.77
N TYR A 64 7.87 20.36 6.72
CA TYR A 64 8.00 21.47 7.68
C TYR A 64 9.05 22.51 7.30
N TYR A 65 10.13 22.11 6.61
CA TYR A 65 11.28 22.98 6.39
C TYR A 65 11.59 23.25 4.92
N SER A 66 10.97 22.54 3.98
CA SER A 66 11.21 22.81 2.58
C SER A 66 10.74 24.21 2.21
N SER A 67 11.66 25.00 1.66
CA SER A 67 11.38 26.26 0.99
C SER A 67 11.02 26.05 -0.48
N ASN A 68 11.11 24.81 -0.98
CA ASN A 68 10.72 24.47 -2.33
C ASN A 68 9.18 24.52 -2.42
N PRO A 69 8.59 25.49 -3.16
CA PRO A 69 7.14 25.62 -3.29
C PRO A 69 6.46 24.34 -3.77
N ASN A 70 7.21 23.46 -4.42
CA ASN A 70 6.70 22.21 -4.92
C ASN A 70 6.64 21.09 -3.88
N ASP A 71 7.62 20.98 -2.97
CA ASP A 71 7.49 20.06 -1.83
C ASP A 71 6.30 20.51 -0.96
N ILE A 72 6.13 21.83 -0.83
CA ILE A 72 4.97 22.45 -0.17
C ILE A 72 3.67 22.00 -0.84
N LYS A 73 3.44 22.26 -2.13
CA LYS A 73 2.16 21.88 -2.76
C LYS A 73 1.91 20.36 -2.81
N LEU A 74 2.96 19.56 -2.93
CA LEU A 74 2.80 18.13 -3.21
C LEU A 74 2.71 17.28 -1.94
N ILE A 75 3.72 17.42 -1.09
CA ILE A 75 3.92 16.53 0.05
C ILE A 75 3.12 17.05 1.24
N ARG A 76 3.01 18.37 1.40
CA ARG A 76 2.22 18.95 2.48
C ARG A 76 0.73 18.70 2.30
N ASP A 77 0.15 18.97 1.13
CA ASP A 77 -1.28 18.75 0.89
C ASP A 77 -1.67 17.28 1.15
N LEU A 78 -0.84 16.35 0.67
CA LEU A 78 -1.03 14.91 0.92
C LEU A 78 -0.89 14.54 2.40
N PHE A 79 0.03 15.19 3.11
CA PHE A 79 0.21 15.02 4.54
C PHE A 79 -0.97 15.59 5.34
N GLU A 80 -1.49 16.74 4.96
CA GLU A 80 -2.67 17.38 5.57
C GLU A 80 -3.89 16.46 5.46
N ASP A 81 -4.13 15.90 4.27
CA ASP A 81 -5.15 14.88 4.04
C ASP A 81 -5.02 13.67 4.98
N VAL A 82 -3.79 13.19 5.20
CA VAL A 82 -3.52 12.06 6.10
C VAL A 82 -3.78 12.43 7.56
N VAL A 83 -3.35 13.62 7.98
CA VAL A 83 -3.57 14.12 9.35
C VAL A 83 -5.05 14.35 9.61
N ASP A 84 -5.81 14.89 8.66
CA ASP A 84 -7.24 15.12 8.80
C ASP A 84 -8.04 13.82 8.85
N ASP A 85 -7.73 12.84 8.00
CA ASP A 85 -8.30 11.49 8.09
C ASP A 85 -7.98 10.83 9.45
N ALA A 86 -6.78 11.04 9.99
CA ALA A 86 -6.37 10.45 11.27
C ALA A 86 -7.08 11.08 12.48
N LYS A 87 -7.69 12.26 12.34
CA LYS A 87 -8.54 12.87 13.39
C LYS A 87 -9.93 12.25 13.43
N LEU A 88 -10.36 11.62 12.34
CA LEU A 88 -11.66 10.97 12.27
C LEU A 88 -11.66 9.72 13.17
N SER A 89 -12.81 9.46 13.80
CA SER A 89 -13.00 8.22 14.56
C SER A 89 -13.39 7.08 13.63
N LEU A 90 -12.79 5.91 13.82
CA LEU A 90 -13.23 4.69 13.14
C LEU A 90 -14.74 4.51 13.33
N VAL A 91 -15.44 4.22 12.24
CA VAL A 91 -16.87 3.94 12.27
C VAL A 91 -17.04 2.53 12.80
N VAL A 92 -17.48 2.44 14.06
CA VAL A 92 -17.71 1.17 14.75
C VAL A 92 -19.21 0.95 14.88
N ASP A 93 -19.73 -0.13 14.30
CA ASP A 93 -21.10 -0.58 14.56
C ASP A 93 -21.08 -1.97 15.20
N PRO A 94 -21.30 -2.08 16.53
CA PRO A 94 -21.29 -3.36 17.23
C PRO A 94 -22.47 -4.27 16.86
N SER A 95 -23.50 -3.75 16.17
CA SER A 95 -24.69 -4.53 15.78
C SER A 95 -24.51 -5.32 14.48
N VAL A 96 -23.41 -5.09 13.74
CA VAL A 96 -23.19 -5.63 12.38
C VAL A 96 -22.15 -6.76 12.37
N SER A 97 -21.88 -7.37 13.52
CA SER A 97 -20.78 -8.32 13.68
C SER A 97 -20.88 -9.61 12.85
N ASN A 98 -22.02 -9.87 12.18
CA ASN A 98 -22.22 -11.09 11.38
C ASN A 98 -23.01 -10.91 10.08
N ASP A 99 -23.44 -9.71 9.72
CA ASP A 99 -24.25 -9.49 8.53
C ASP A 99 -23.47 -8.70 7.47
N CYS A 100 -23.54 -9.14 6.22
CA CYS A 100 -22.91 -8.48 5.06
C CYS A 100 -23.54 -7.12 4.74
N SER A 101 -24.36 -6.57 5.63
CA SER A 101 -25.00 -5.27 5.57
C SER A 101 -24.11 -4.13 6.05
N PHE A 102 -22.91 -4.42 6.58
CA PHE A 102 -21.90 -3.38 6.81
C PHE A 102 -21.49 -2.78 5.45
N ASP A 103 -21.65 -1.46 5.34
CA ASP A 103 -21.39 -0.70 4.14
C ASP A 103 -19.95 -0.90 3.67
N ARG A 104 -19.76 -1.36 2.42
CA ARG A 104 -18.47 -1.75 1.85
C ARG A 104 -17.46 -0.60 1.91
N ASP A 105 -17.94 0.61 1.67
CA ASP A 105 -17.13 1.82 1.68
C ASP A 105 -16.54 2.10 3.06
N LYS A 106 -17.25 1.71 4.13
CA LYS A 106 -16.80 1.90 5.52
C LYS A 106 -15.67 0.95 5.92
N VAL A 107 -15.60 -0.27 5.36
CA VAL A 107 -14.51 -1.22 5.66
C VAL A 107 -13.19 -0.72 5.07
N ASP A 108 -13.24 -0.30 3.80
CA ASP A 108 -12.07 0.27 3.12
C ASP A 108 -11.64 1.57 3.81
N GLU A 109 -12.59 2.45 4.13
CA GLU A 109 -12.33 3.70 4.84
C GLU A 109 -11.70 3.48 6.22
N ASN A 110 -12.25 2.59 7.04
CA ASN A 110 -11.71 2.27 8.37
C ASN A 110 -10.28 1.70 8.29
N SER A 111 -10.01 0.79 7.34
CA SER A 111 -8.66 0.23 7.17
C SER A 111 -7.64 1.28 6.72
N ARG A 112 -8.04 2.23 5.86
CA ARG A 112 -7.24 3.39 5.45
C ARG A 112 -6.99 4.34 6.62
N MET A 113 -8.02 4.67 7.40
CA MET A 113 -7.89 5.52 8.59
C MET A 113 -6.94 4.91 9.62
N LEU A 114 -6.98 3.58 9.80
CA LEU A 114 -6.05 2.88 10.68
C LEU A 114 -4.60 3.01 10.20
N GLN A 115 -4.36 2.93 8.88
CA GLN A 115 -3.04 3.19 8.30
C GLN A 115 -2.58 4.63 8.56
N ASN A 116 -3.46 5.61 8.38
CA ASN A 116 -3.16 7.03 8.63
C ASN A 116 -2.85 7.30 10.11
N LEU A 117 -3.60 6.71 11.04
CA LEU A 117 -3.33 6.76 12.47
C LEU A 117 -1.96 6.18 12.82
N ALA A 118 -1.61 5.03 12.23
CA ALA A 118 -0.31 4.39 12.45
C ALA A 118 0.84 5.27 11.94
N PHE A 119 0.67 5.87 10.75
CA PHE A 119 1.64 6.81 10.20
C PHE A 119 1.77 8.08 11.05
N VAL A 120 0.65 8.69 11.48
CA VAL A 120 0.66 9.88 12.34
C VAL A 120 1.37 9.61 13.66
N ALA A 121 1.13 8.44 14.27
CA ALA A 121 1.85 8.07 15.49
C ALA A 121 3.36 7.91 15.26
N LEU A 122 3.74 7.28 14.14
CA LEU A 122 5.14 7.11 13.75
C LEU A 122 5.85 8.44 13.52
N ILE A 123 5.31 9.28 12.64
CA ILE A 123 5.92 10.56 12.28
C ILE A 123 5.94 11.54 13.47
N SER A 124 4.92 11.53 14.34
CA SER A 124 4.91 12.36 15.56
C SER A 124 6.05 11.97 16.49
N TYR A 125 6.29 10.67 16.68
CA TYR A 125 7.38 10.19 17.53
C TYR A 125 8.76 10.50 16.93
N VAL A 126 8.97 10.21 15.64
CA VAL A 126 10.25 10.50 14.99
C VAL A 126 10.53 12.01 15.01
N ALA A 127 9.54 12.85 14.71
CA ALA A 127 9.72 14.30 14.74
C ALA A 127 10.08 14.83 16.14
N ASP A 128 9.46 14.31 17.19
CA ASP A 128 9.80 14.64 18.58
C ASP A 128 11.25 14.29 18.91
N LYS A 129 11.71 13.10 18.49
CA LYS A 129 13.09 12.63 18.71
C LYS A 129 14.13 13.40 17.90
N GLU A 130 13.76 13.88 16.73
CA GLU A 130 14.61 14.76 15.91
C GLU A 130 14.58 16.23 16.36
N GLY A 131 13.83 16.57 17.43
CA GLY A 131 13.72 17.94 17.93
C GLY A 131 12.98 18.88 16.97
N ILE A 132 12.14 18.32 16.09
CA ILE A 132 11.38 19.06 15.09
C ILE A 132 10.07 19.54 15.70
N ASN A 133 9.86 20.86 15.71
CA ASN A 133 8.64 21.45 16.26
C ASN A 133 7.45 21.25 15.31
N VAL A 134 6.76 20.13 15.48
CA VAL A 134 5.56 19.76 14.69
C VAL A 134 4.23 20.14 15.34
N GLN A 135 4.24 20.56 16.61
CA GLN A 135 3.02 21.02 17.31
C GLN A 135 2.70 22.48 16.99
N ASN A 136 3.73 23.29 16.76
CA ASN A 136 3.61 24.68 16.29
C ASN A 136 4.44 24.85 15.01
N PRO A 137 4.01 24.21 13.91
CA PRO A 137 4.83 24.12 12.72
C PRO A 137 4.99 25.47 12.02
N PRO A 138 6.18 25.75 11.45
CA PRO A 138 6.36 26.92 10.60
C PRO A 138 5.58 26.76 9.29
N ASN A 139 5.31 27.88 8.61
CA ASN A 139 4.82 27.92 7.22
C ASN A 139 3.45 27.26 6.96
N GLY A 140 2.60 27.13 7.97
CA GLY A 140 1.19 26.72 7.80
C GLY A 140 0.96 25.21 7.59
N ALA A 141 1.95 24.35 7.81
CA ALA A 141 1.75 22.90 7.75
C ALA A 141 0.82 22.40 8.86
N ALA A 142 0.16 21.26 8.66
CA ALA A 142 -0.66 20.64 9.71
C ALA A 142 0.17 20.32 10.98
N ALA A 143 -0.38 20.70 12.12
CA ALA A 143 0.17 20.35 13.42
C ALA A 143 -0.06 18.87 13.73
N LEU A 144 0.96 18.20 14.24
CA LEU A 144 0.87 16.82 14.71
C LEU A 144 0.48 16.77 16.20
N PRO A 145 -0.28 15.75 16.62
CA PRO A 145 -0.50 15.46 18.04
C PRO A 145 0.83 15.13 18.74
N SER A 146 0.85 15.23 20.08
CA SER A 146 2.00 14.72 20.84
C SER A 146 2.17 13.20 20.62
N PRO A 147 3.41 12.65 20.68
CA PRO A 147 3.63 11.22 20.49
C PRO A 147 2.76 10.34 21.40
N THR A 148 2.58 10.74 22.66
CA THR A 148 1.71 10.05 23.62
C THR A 148 0.25 10.06 23.19
N GLN A 149 -0.27 11.20 22.71
CA GLN A 149 -1.65 11.30 22.24
C GLN A 149 -1.85 10.47 20.96
N ALA A 150 -0.90 10.54 20.02
CA ALA A 150 -0.95 9.80 18.77
C ALA A 150 -0.95 8.29 19.01
N MET A 151 -0.06 7.81 19.90
CA MET A 151 -0.01 6.42 20.34
C MET A 151 -1.30 5.98 21.03
N SER A 152 -1.84 6.81 21.93
CA SER A 152 -3.11 6.49 22.60
C SER A 152 -4.24 6.30 21.59
N ASN A 153 -4.34 7.20 20.60
CA ASN A 153 -5.35 7.10 19.55
C ASN A 153 -5.19 5.81 18.73
N LEU A 154 -3.96 5.49 18.33
CA LEU A 154 -3.64 4.27 17.59
C LEU A 154 -3.98 3.00 18.39
N LYS A 155 -3.57 2.93 19.66
CA LYS A 155 -3.89 1.81 20.54
C LYS A 155 -5.39 1.64 20.72
N THR A 156 -6.13 2.73 20.94
CA THR A 156 -7.60 2.68 21.01
C THR A 156 -8.21 2.15 19.71
N ALA A 157 -7.69 2.58 18.56
CA ALA A 157 -8.15 2.09 17.26
C ALA A 157 -7.91 0.58 17.08
N PHE A 158 -6.72 0.08 17.42
CA PHE A 158 -6.44 -1.36 17.39
C PHE A 158 -7.33 -2.16 18.35
N ILE A 159 -7.53 -1.68 19.59
CA ILE A 159 -8.40 -2.36 20.55
C ILE A 159 -9.85 -2.41 20.06
N ARG A 160 -10.37 -1.31 19.48
CA ARG A 160 -11.70 -1.28 18.86
C ARG A 160 -11.79 -2.26 17.71
N MET A 161 -10.78 -2.31 16.85
CA MET A 161 -10.70 -3.24 15.74
C MET A 161 -10.72 -4.70 16.21
N LEU A 162 -9.99 -5.05 17.28
CA LEU A 162 -10.03 -6.37 17.91
C LEU A 162 -11.39 -6.69 18.54
N SER A 163 -12.04 -5.71 19.18
CA SER A 163 -13.27 -5.93 19.96
C SER A 163 -14.52 -6.03 19.10
N TYR A 164 -14.57 -5.29 17.98
CA TYR A 164 -15.77 -5.14 17.17
C TYR A 164 -15.67 -5.78 15.79
N GLY A 165 -14.54 -6.44 15.49
CA GLY A 165 -14.33 -7.08 14.20
C GLY A 165 -14.52 -6.08 13.04
N VAL A 166 -13.97 -4.87 13.18
CA VAL A 166 -14.14 -3.72 12.25
C VAL A 166 -13.81 -4.06 10.78
N PHE A 167 -13.19 -5.22 10.53
CA PHE A 167 -12.97 -5.77 9.19
C PHE A 167 -14.12 -6.54 8.57
N GLY A 168 -15.20 -6.85 9.31
CA GLY A 168 -16.44 -7.45 8.80
C GLY A 168 -16.20 -8.44 7.66
N MET A 169 -15.25 -9.38 7.85
CA MET A 169 -14.53 -10.06 6.77
C MET A 169 -15.35 -11.11 6.01
N THR A 170 -16.65 -11.12 6.25
CA THR A 170 -17.64 -12.03 5.68
C THR A 170 -18.27 -11.49 4.39
N CYS A 171 -17.89 -10.28 3.93
CA CYS A 171 -18.46 -9.68 2.72
C CYS A 171 -18.19 -10.55 1.47
N LYS A 172 -19.23 -10.73 0.63
CA LYS A 172 -19.15 -11.43 -0.67
C LYS A 172 -18.21 -10.73 -1.67
N ASP A 173 -17.88 -9.46 -1.44
CA ASP A 173 -17.03 -8.66 -2.31
C ASP A 173 -15.55 -8.87 -1.96
N GLN A 174 -14.93 -9.78 -2.69
CA GLN A 174 -13.57 -10.25 -2.45
C GLN A 174 -12.53 -9.12 -2.62
N VAL A 175 -12.76 -8.21 -3.55
CA VAL A 175 -11.82 -7.14 -3.92
C VAL A 175 -11.63 -6.12 -2.81
N HIS A 176 -12.72 -5.65 -2.21
CA HIS A 176 -12.67 -4.73 -1.06
C HIS A 176 -12.04 -5.41 0.15
N ARG A 177 -12.38 -6.69 0.39
CA ARG A 177 -11.76 -7.48 1.44
C ARG A 177 -10.24 -7.55 1.29
N GLN A 178 -9.73 -7.82 0.09
CA GLN A 178 -8.28 -7.89 -0.17
C GLN A 178 -7.55 -6.56 0.04
N ARG A 179 -8.23 -5.44 -0.23
CA ARG A 179 -7.69 -4.10 0.04
C ARG A 179 -7.67 -3.77 1.51
N SER A 180 -8.76 -4.05 2.21
CA SER A 180 -8.84 -3.86 3.65
C SER A 180 -7.75 -4.67 4.38
N ILE A 181 -7.52 -5.92 3.95
CA ILE A 181 -6.41 -6.75 4.47
C ILE A 181 -5.06 -6.09 4.22
N MET A 182 -4.79 -5.64 2.98
CA MET A 182 -3.52 -4.99 2.65
C MET A 182 -3.32 -3.69 3.44
N ASN A 183 -4.34 -2.85 3.57
CA ASN A 183 -4.29 -1.62 4.37
C ASN A 183 -4.03 -1.91 5.85
N THR A 184 -4.65 -2.98 6.37
CA THR A 184 -4.41 -3.45 7.74
C THR A 184 -2.97 -3.91 7.92
N ALA A 185 -2.45 -4.70 6.98
CA ALA A 185 -1.05 -5.11 6.97
C ALA A 185 -0.12 -3.88 6.93
N LYS A 186 -0.43 -2.87 6.13
CA LYS A 186 0.31 -1.59 6.11
C LYS A 186 0.22 -0.84 7.45
N ALA A 187 -0.93 -0.82 8.11
CA ALA A 187 -1.06 -0.21 9.42
C ALA A 187 -0.23 -0.94 10.49
N ILE A 188 -0.20 -2.28 10.44
CA ILE A 188 0.65 -3.11 11.30
C ILE A 188 2.13 -2.85 11.01
N ASP A 189 2.53 -2.81 9.73
CA ASP A 189 3.88 -2.45 9.30
C ASP A 189 4.35 -1.15 9.96
N LEU A 190 3.54 -0.10 9.88
CA LEU A 190 3.81 1.21 10.48
C LEU A 190 3.82 1.19 12.01
N TYR A 191 2.94 0.43 12.64
CA TYR A 191 2.95 0.23 14.10
C TYR A 191 4.23 -0.46 14.57
N LEU A 192 4.68 -1.48 13.86
CA LEU A 192 5.93 -2.16 14.15
C LEU A 192 7.14 -1.26 13.87
N ALA A 193 7.08 -0.42 12.84
CA ALA A 193 8.08 0.61 12.60
C ALA A 193 8.14 1.61 13.75
N LEU A 194 7.00 1.93 14.36
CA LEU A 194 6.95 2.76 15.55
C LEU A 194 7.58 2.06 16.77
N GLU A 195 7.31 0.78 17.01
CA GLU A 195 8.03 0.01 18.04
C GLU A 195 9.55 0.02 17.80
N ASN A 196 9.97 -0.17 16.54
CA ASN A 196 11.38 -0.08 16.13
C ASN A 196 11.97 1.31 16.39
N ALA A 197 11.19 2.38 16.16
CA ALA A 197 11.63 3.75 16.42
C ALA A 197 11.90 3.95 17.91
N TYR A 198 11.02 3.46 18.78
CA TYR A 198 11.23 3.52 20.23
C TYR A 198 12.47 2.75 20.64
N LYS A 199 12.69 1.56 20.08
CA LYS A 199 13.91 0.78 20.36
C LYS A 199 15.17 1.53 19.93
N HIS A 200 15.15 2.15 18.75
CA HIS A 200 16.25 2.94 18.20
C HIS A 200 16.55 4.17 19.06
N TYR A 201 15.59 5.07 19.23
CA TYR A 201 15.82 6.38 19.88
C TYR A 201 15.98 6.30 21.40
N GLU A 202 15.37 5.29 22.06
CA GLU A 202 15.53 5.09 23.51
C GLU A 202 16.71 4.15 23.85
N ASN A 203 17.45 3.65 22.84
CA ASN A 203 18.56 2.71 23.00
C ASN A 203 18.21 1.49 23.86
N LEU A 204 17.04 0.90 23.62
CA LEU A 204 16.53 -0.22 24.41
C LEU A 204 17.22 -1.52 23.99
N SER A 205 17.94 -2.15 24.92
CA SER A 205 18.61 -3.44 24.69
C SER A 205 17.63 -4.62 24.59
N SER A 206 16.44 -4.48 25.15
CA SER A 206 15.36 -5.47 25.13
C SER A 206 14.02 -4.75 25.17
N TRP A 207 13.00 -5.30 24.51
CA TRP A 207 11.66 -4.74 24.62
C TRP A 207 11.09 -5.04 26.00
N ASN A 208 10.49 -4.05 26.64
CA ASN A 208 9.72 -4.28 27.84
C ASN A 208 8.32 -3.71 27.62
N TYR A 209 7.32 -4.57 27.54
CA TYR A 209 5.90 -4.21 27.39
C TYR A 209 5.33 -3.41 28.60
N SER A 210 6.17 -3.00 29.55
CA SER A 210 5.79 -2.12 30.68
C SER A 210 5.38 -0.70 30.27
N TYR A 211 5.62 -0.30 29.02
CA TYR A 211 5.01 0.90 28.45
C TYR A 211 3.51 0.69 28.25
N SER A 212 2.71 1.26 29.15
CA SER A 212 1.23 1.17 29.16
C SER A 212 0.53 1.63 27.87
N TYR A 213 1.27 2.25 26.95
CA TYR A 213 0.79 2.82 25.69
C TYR A 213 0.90 1.88 24.48
N PHE A 214 1.68 0.79 24.53
CA PHE A 214 1.76 -0.20 23.44
C PHE A 214 0.70 -1.31 23.57
N LEU A 215 0.50 -2.08 22.48
CA LEU A 215 -0.23 -3.34 22.55
C LEU A 215 0.60 -4.35 23.35
N ASN A 216 -0.05 -5.12 24.22
CA ASN A 216 0.61 -6.24 24.87
C ASN A 216 0.77 -7.43 23.90
N SER A 217 1.58 -8.43 24.27
CA SER A 217 1.87 -9.58 23.41
C SER A 217 0.62 -10.33 22.96
N SER A 218 -0.41 -10.44 23.82
CA SER A 218 -1.68 -11.09 23.48
C SER A 218 -2.47 -10.29 22.43
N GLN A 219 -2.59 -8.98 22.60
CA GLN A 219 -3.25 -8.09 21.63
C GLN A 219 -2.53 -8.10 20.28
N LYS A 220 -1.19 -8.09 20.30
CA LYS A 220 -0.37 -8.18 19.10
C LYS A 220 -0.54 -9.53 18.40
N ALA A 221 -0.55 -10.63 19.15
CA ALA A 221 -0.83 -11.96 18.61
C ALA A 221 -2.21 -12.06 17.96
N GLN A 222 -3.24 -11.50 18.60
CA GLN A 222 -4.60 -11.45 18.04
C GLN A 222 -4.64 -10.66 16.73
N LEU A 223 -3.96 -9.51 16.68
CA LEU A 223 -3.87 -8.68 15.48
C LEU A 223 -3.20 -9.42 14.31
N MET A 224 -2.08 -10.09 14.57
CA MET A 224 -1.39 -10.90 13.56
C MET A 224 -2.23 -12.10 13.12
N SER A 225 -2.91 -12.75 14.06
CA SER A 225 -3.80 -13.89 13.76
C SER A 225 -4.94 -13.49 12.83
N LEU A 226 -5.54 -12.30 13.00
CA LEU A 226 -6.57 -11.78 12.10
C LEU A 226 -6.05 -11.65 10.66
N VAL A 227 -4.87 -11.05 10.46
CA VAL A 227 -4.27 -10.92 9.12
C VAL A 227 -3.93 -12.30 8.55
N LYS A 228 -3.41 -13.21 9.37
CA LYS A 228 -3.10 -14.57 8.97
C LYS A 228 -4.34 -15.34 8.49
N GLU A 229 -5.40 -15.40 9.30
CA GLU A 229 -6.65 -16.09 8.94
C GLU A 229 -7.24 -15.53 7.63
N SER A 230 -7.07 -14.23 7.42
CA SER A 230 -7.50 -13.55 6.21
C SER A 230 -6.67 -13.95 4.99
N LEU A 231 -5.36 -14.07 5.19
CA LEU A 231 -4.41 -14.51 4.17
C LEU A 231 -4.65 -15.97 3.79
N ASP A 232 -4.87 -16.86 4.77
CA ASP A 232 -5.26 -18.27 4.53
C ASP A 232 -6.49 -18.34 3.63
N LYS A 233 -7.55 -17.62 3.98
CA LYS A 233 -8.78 -17.56 3.19
C LYS A 233 -8.59 -16.97 1.79
N MET A 234 -7.69 -15.99 1.62
CA MET A 234 -7.38 -15.44 0.29
C MET A 234 -6.66 -16.46 -0.57
N TYR A 235 -5.71 -17.20 0.01
CA TYR A 235 -4.91 -18.18 -0.70
C TYR A 235 -5.70 -19.44 -1.04
N ASP A 236 -6.48 -19.97 -0.09
CA ASP A 236 -7.40 -21.09 -0.32
C ASP A 236 -8.36 -20.77 -1.45
N HIS A 237 -8.91 -19.55 -1.49
CA HIS A 237 -9.81 -19.14 -2.55
C HIS A 237 -9.17 -19.11 -3.95
N LEU A 238 -7.87 -18.80 -4.06
CA LEU A 238 -7.17 -18.89 -5.34
C LEU A 238 -7.07 -20.36 -5.80
N LYS A 239 -6.82 -21.27 -4.87
CA LYS A 239 -6.69 -22.72 -5.13
C LYS A 239 -8.02 -23.42 -5.33
N ASP A 240 -9.11 -22.89 -4.79
CA ASP A 240 -10.47 -23.39 -5.00
C ASP A 240 -10.84 -23.23 -6.48
N GLY A 241 -10.80 -24.34 -7.20
CA GLY A 241 -11.05 -24.40 -8.64
C GLY A 241 -11.96 -25.57 -8.99
N ALA A 242 -12.84 -25.38 -9.98
CA ALA A 242 -13.64 -26.47 -10.52
C ALA A 242 -12.90 -27.11 -11.72
N LEU A 243 -12.96 -28.44 -11.83
CA LEU A 243 -12.44 -29.18 -12.99
C LEU A 243 -10.94 -28.98 -13.26
N GLY A 244 -10.15 -28.64 -12.23
CA GLY A 244 -8.70 -28.46 -12.33
C GLY A 244 -8.25 -27.09 -12.86
N VAL A 245 -9.17 -26.13 -13.00
CA VAL A 245 -8.88 -24.72 -13.30
C VAL A 245 -9.01 -23.92 -12.01
N THR A 246 -7.94 -23.23 -11.60
CA THR A 246 -7.95 -22.41 -10.38
C THR A 246 -8.77 -21.13 -10.58
N THR A 247 -9.25 -20.51 -9.50
CA THR A 247 -10.10 -19.30 -9.61
C THR A 247 -9.35 -18.14 -10.30
N ASP A 248 -8.04 -18.03 -10.08
CA ASP A 248 -7.20 -17.02 -10.71
C ASP A 248 -6.98 -17.26 -12.22
N GLU A 249 -7.06 -18.52 -12.67
CA GLU A 249 -7.04 -18.88 -14.08
C GLU A 249 -8.40 -18.67 -14.76
N ALA A 250 -9.51 -18.87 -14.02
CA ALA A 250 -10.87 -18.67 -14.52
C ALA A 250 -11.21 -17.18 -14.71
N GLU A 251 -10.62 -16.29 -13.90
CA GLU A 251 -10.83 -14.83 -13.96
C GLU A 251 -9.48 -14.08 -14.05
N PRO A 252 -8.76 -14.13 -15.19
CA PRO A 252 -7.41 -13.58 -15.34
C PRO A 252 -7.37 -12.03 -15.47
N GLY A 253 -8.31 -11.34 -14.82
CA GLY A 253 -8.50 -9.89 -14.74
C GLY A 253 -7.41 -9.14 -13.96
N ASN A 254 -7.74 -7.94 -13.48
CA ASN A 254 -6.97 -7.22 -12.47
C ASN A 254 -6.96 -7.92 -11.11
N ARG A 255 -7.97 -8.73 -10.83
CA ARG A 255 -8.24 -9.32 -9.53
C ARG A 255 -7.09 -10.20 -9.03
N PRO A 256 -6.52 -11.14 -9.81
CA PRO A 256 -5.34 -11.89 -9.39
C PRO A 256 -4.14 -11.01 -9.00
N LEU A 257 -3.85 -9.93 -9.74
CA LEU A 257 -2.76 -9.01 -9.39
C LEU A 257 -2.99 -8.32 -8.05
N ILE A 258 -4.24 -7.95 -7.75
CA ILE A 258 -4.63 -7.37 -6.47
C ILE A 258 -4.45 -8.39 -5.35
N ILE A 259 -4.96 -9.62 -5.54
CA ILE A 259 -4.88 -10.69 -4.54
C ILE A 259 -3.44 -11.05 -4.23
N TYR A 260 -2.63 -11.39 -5.25
CA TYR A 260 -1.23 -11.74 -5.05
C TYR A 260 -0.44 -10.57 -4.45
N SER A 261 -0.72 -9.32 -4.83
CA SER A 261 -0.09 -8.16 -4.18
C SER A 261 -0.44 -8.05 -2.70
N SER A 262 -1.70 -8.28 -2.35
CA SER A 262 -2.16 -8.29 -0.96
C SER A 262 -1.58 -9.46 -0.16
N ILE A 263 -1.48 -10.66 -0.75
CA ILE A 263 -0.85 -11.84 -0.13
C ILE A 263 0.62 -11.54 0.16
N ALA A 264 1.42 -11.14 -0.84
CA ALA A 264 2.84 -10.86 -0.65
C ALA A 264 3.08 -9.80 0.42
N TYR A 265 2.38 -8.67 0.36
CA TYR A 265 2.58 -7.60 1.32
C TYR A 265 2.19 -8.04 2.74
N SER A 266 1.07 -8.74 2.88
CA SER A 266 0.61 -9.22 4.19
C SER A 266 1.56 -10.29 4.74
N SER A 267 2.06 -11.18 3.90
CA SER A 267 3.09 -12.16 4.24
C SER A 267 4.37 -11.49 4.74
N LEU A 268 4.86 -10.44 4.07
CA LEU A 268 6.04 -9.69 4.51
C LEU A 268 5.86 -9.05 5.89
N VAL A 269 4.62 -8.67 6.25
CA VAL A 269 4.29 -8.18 7.59
C VAL A 269 4.23 -9.33 8.61
N LEU A 270 3.88 -10.55 8.17
CA LEU A 270 3.81 -11.74 9.01
C LEU A 270 5.16 -12.47 9.18
N GLN A 271 6.21 -12.15 8.41
CA GLN A 271 7.57 -12.69 8.55
C GLN A 271 8.27 -12.35 9.89
N HIS A 272 7.53 -11.93 10.92
CA HIS A 272 8.07 -11.53 12.22
C HIS A 272 8.49 -12.69 13.13
N PRO A 273 9.50 -12.46 13.99
CA PRO A 273 10.34 -13.51 14.56
C PRO A 273 9.61 -14.35 15.60
N ILE A 274 9.94 -15.64 15.58
CA ILE A 274 10.27 -16.56 16.68
C ILE A 274 9.41 -16.56 17.97
N GLU A 275 9.03 -15.41 18.53
CA GLU A 275 8.21 -15.28 19.75
C GLU A 275 6.80 -15.84 19.66
N PHE A 276 6.26 -16.00 18.44
CA PHE A 276 4.96 -16.62 18.21
C PHE A 276 5.07 -18.03 17.64
N ILE A 277 6.27 -18.64 17.62
CA ILE A 277 6.46 -20.05 17.25
C ILE A 277 5.64 -20.91 18.20
N GLY A 278 4.51 -21.41 17.70
CA GLY A 278 3.54 -22.21 18.45
C GLY A 278 2.14 -21.57 18.60
N LEU A 279 1.98 -20.27 18.34
CA LEU A 279 0.68 -19.57 18.38
C LEU A 279 0.08 -19.29 17.00
N LEU A 280 0.89 -19.28 15.94
CA LEU A 280 0.45 -19.16 14.56
C LEU A 280 0.69 -20.50 13.84
N PRO A 281 -0.32 -21.10 13.18
CA PRO A 281 -0.13 -22.31 12.37
C PRO A 281 0.95 -22.11 11.30
N ASN A 282 1.76 -23.14 11.01
CA ASN A 282 2.77 -23.13 9.95
C ASN A 282 2.12 -22.83 8.58
N ILE A 283 2.21 -21.58 8.15
CA ILE A 283 2.15 -21.24 6.72
C ILE A 283 3.60 -21.06 6.30
N ASP A 284 3.98 -21.63 5.16
CA ASP A 284 5.24 -21.28 4.52
C ASP A 284 5.11 -19.86 3.91
N VAL A 285 5.30 -18.85 4.76
CA VAL A 285 5.15 -17.43 4.39
C VAL A 285 6.13 -17.05 3.27
N ASP A 286 7.28 -17.71 3.22
CA ASP A 286 8.31 -17.50 2.19
C ASP A 286 7.83 -18.03 0.84
N GLU A 287 7.24 -19.23 0.80
CA GLU A 287 6.61 -19.79 -0.41
C GLU A 287 5.52 -18.84 -0.95
N LEU A 288 4.68 -18.28 -0.07
CA LEU A 288 3.62 -17.35 -0.48
C LEU A 288 4.17 -16.05 -1.06
N ILE A 289 5.24 -15.49 -0.48
CA ILE A 289 5.89 -14.28 -1.01
C ILE A 289 6.50 -14.58 -2.36
N GLU A 290 7.17 -15.72 -2.49
CA GLU A 290 7.78 -16.16 -3.75
C GLU A 290 6.72 -16.33 -4.84
N GLU A 291 5.65 -17.08 -4.57
CA GLU A 291 4.57 -17.31 -5.52
C GLU A 291 3.93 -15.99 -5.94
N ALA A 292 3.63 -15.11 -5.00
CA ALA A 292 3.00 -13.83 -5.29
C ALA A 292 3.91 -12.86 -6.06
N LEU A 293 5.21 -12.79 -5.75
CA LEU A 293 6.17 -12.01 -6.53
C LEU A 293 6.33 -12.56 -7.94
N LYS A 294 6.32 -13.89 -8.11
CA LYS A 294 6.33 -14.53 -9.43
C LYS A 294 5.09 -14.15 -10.25
N LYS A 295 3.90 -14.19 -9.65
CA LYS A 295 2.62 -13.91 -10.34
C LYS A 295 2.41 -12.43 -10.67
N THR A 296 3.09 -11.53 -9.96
CA THR A 296 3.06 -10.08 -10.16
C THR A 296 4.26 -9.52 -10.93
N SER A 297 5.23 -10.37 -11.30
CA SER A 297 6.44 -10.01 -12.07
C SER A 297 6.43 -10.61 -13.49
N LYS A 298 7.47 -10.31 -14.28
CA LYS A 298 7.79 -11.07 -15.50
C LYS A 298 8.85 -12.13 -15.17
N SER A 299 8.53 -13.41 -15.37
CA SER A 299 9.51 -14.50 -15.29
C SER A 299 10.45 -14.47 -16.50
N ALA A 300 11.76 -14.62 -16.29
CA ALA A 300 12.79 -14.47 -17.32
C ALA A 300 12.86 -15.62 -18.35
N GLY A 301 11.94 -16.61 -18.36
CA GLY A 301 12.12 -17.77 -19.24
C GLY A 301 10.95 -18.72 -19.46
N THR A 302 9.73 -18.43 -19.01
CA THR A 302 8.59 -19.35 -19.21
C THR A 302 7.27 -18.61 -19.40
N ASN A 303 6.36 -19.19 -20.19
CA ASN A 303 4.93 -18.83 -20.32
C ASN A 303 4.14 -19.04 -19.00
N SER A 304 4.78 -18.95 -17.83
CA SER A 304 4.14 -19.19 -16.54
C SER A 304 3.18 -18.03 -16.22
N ASN A 305 1.90 -18.32 -15.98
CA ASN A 305 0.79 -17.44 -15.56
C ASN A 305 1.22 -16.14 -14.83
N TYR A 306 1.72 -15.15 -15.57
CA TYR A 306 1.97 -13.81 -15.04
C TYR A 306 0.85 -12.90 -15.53
N TYR A 307 0.14 -12.31 -14.58
CA TYR A 307 -1.17 -11.70 -14.88
C TYR A 307 -1.10 -10.43 -15.71
N TRP A 308 0.07 -9.80 -15.76
CA TRP A 308 0.35 -8.75 -16.74
C TRP A 308 0.15 -9.23 -18.17
N GLY A 309 0.53 -10.47 -18.52
CA GLY A 309 0.42 -11.02 -19.86
C GLY A 309 -1.03 -11.13 -20.34
N TYR A 310 -1.93 -11.61 -19.49
CA TYR A 310 -3.37 -11.69 -19.79
C TYR A 310 -4.00 -10.31 -20.02
N GLN A 311 -3.54 -9.30 -19.28
CA GLN A 311 -4.10 -7.96 -19.34
C GLN A 311 -3.51 -7.09 -20.43
N THR A 312 -2.29 -7.38 -20.86
CA THR A 312 -1.52 -6.49 -21.75
C THR A 312 -1.01 -7.18 -23.00
N ALA A 313 -1.39 -8.42 -23.28
CA ALA A 313 -0.81 -9.23 -24.36
C ALA A 313 0.73 -9.19 -24.32
N ASP A 314 1.31 -9.52 -23.16
CA ASP A 314 2.76 -9.53 -22.90
C ASP A 314 3.46 -8.16 -22.91
N GLY A 315 2.83 -7.16 -22.30
CA GLY A 315 3.38 -5.82 -22.12
C GLY A 315 3.13 -4.89 -23.30
N GLU A 316 2.17 -5.22 -24.16
CA GLU A 316 1.64 -4.31 -25.17
C GLU A 316 0.84 -3.16 -24.54
N ARG A 317 0.48 -2.20 -25.40
CA ARG A 317 0.04 -0.86 -25.00
C ARG A 317 -1.26 -0.83 -24.20
N PHE A 318 -2.15 -1.81 -24.33
CA PHE A 318 -3.51 -1.74 -23.79
C PHE A 318 -3.68 -2.57 -22.52
N TRP A 319 -4.55 -2.12 -21.61
CA TRP A 319 -5.08 -2.95 -20.52
C TRP A 319 -6.46 -3.47 -20.90
N ALA A 320 -6.64 -4.79 -20.90
CA ALA A 320 -7.85 -5.44 -21.43
C ALA A 320 -9.14 -4.98 -20.74
N GLU A 321 -9.11 -4.72 -19.42
CA GLU A 321 -10.27 -4.25 -18.66
C GLU A 321 -10.39 -2.72 -18.58
N GLY A 322 -9.66 -1.98 -19.41
CA GLY A 322 -9.70 -0.52 -19.45
C GLY A 322 -8.96 0.20 -18.31
N GLN A 323 -8.97 1.53 -18.36
CA GLN A 323 -8.15 2.41 -17.51
C GLN A 323 -8.56 2.37 -16.03
N TYR A 324 -9.86 2.20 -15.77
CA TYR A 324 -10.38 2.13 -14.40
C TYR A 324 -9.79 0.96 -13.64
N TYR A 325 -9.94 -0.25 -14.18
CA TYR A 325 -9.42 -1.45 -13.52
C TYR A 325 -7.90 -1.52 -13.55
N PHE A 326 -7.25 -0.90 -14.55
CA PHE A 326 -5.80 -0.78 -14.54
C PHE A 326 -5.29 0.03 -13.35
N ARG A 327 -5.80 1.25 -13.13
CA ARG A 327 -5.46 2.02 -11.92
C ARG A 327 -5.84 1.27 -10.66
N PHE A 328 -7.01 0.64 -10.68
CA PHE A 328 -7.54 -0.08 -9.55
C PHE A 328 -6.59 -1.21 -9.10
N ALA A 329 -5.91 -1.88 -10.04
CA ALA A 329 -4.83 -2.83 -9.80
C ALA A 329 -3.54 -2.15 -9.31
N LEU A 330 -3.12 -1.06 -9.97
CA LEU A 330 -1.88 -0.33 -9.66
C LEU A 330 -1.82 0.10 -8.19
N ARG A 331 -2.96 0.38 -7.55
CA ARG A 331 -3.02 0.75 -6.13
C ARG A 331 -2.37 -0.26 -5.19
N ASN A 332 -2.52 -1.54 -5.49
CA ASN A 332 -1.95 -2.64 -4.71
C ASN A 332 -0.56 -2.99 -5.24
N VAL A 333 -0.42 -3.14 -6.57
CA VAL A 333 0.82 -3.60 -7.20
C VAL A 333 1.97 -2.63 -6.96
N VAL A 334 1.76 -1.32 -7.09
CA VAL A 334 2.81 -0.31 -6.84
C VAL A 334 3.32 -0.38 -5.39
N SER A 335 2.41 -0.58 -4.42
CA SER A 335 2.78 -0.64 -3.00
C SER A 335 3.69 -1.84 -2.69
N LEU A 336 3.41 -3.00 -3.29
CA LEU A 336 4.27 -4.19 -3.14
C LEU A 336 5.66 -3.97 -3.76
N TRP A 337 5.72 -3.48 -5.00
CA TRP A 337 6.99 -3.29 -5.68
C TRP A 337 7.83 -2.18 -5.06
N HIS A 338 7.19 -1.15 -4.50
CA HIS A 338 7.85 -0.17 -3.63
C HIS A 338 8.53 -0.86 -2.44
N ALA A 339 7.78 -1.66 -1.68
CA ALA A 339 8.32 -2.40 -0.53
C ALA A 339 9.49 -3.31 -0.94
N LYS A 340 9.38 -4.00 -2.08
CA LYS A 340 10.45 -4.83 -2.62
C LYS A 340 11.73 -4.03 -2.91
N ARG A 341 11.62 -2.86 -3.53
CA ARG A 341 12.77 -2.00 -3.90
C ARG A 341 13.50 -1.52 -2.67
N ILE A 342 12.80 -0.84 -1.76
CA ILE A 342 13.44 -0.14 -0.65
C ILE A 342 14.01 -1.11 0.39
N ASN A 343 13.44 -2.32 0.51
CA ASN A 343 13.93 -3.33 1.44
C ASN A 343 14.87 -4.34 0.80
N ASN A 344 15.23 -4.14 -0.48
CA ASN A 344 16.06 -5.06 -1.26
C ASN A 344 15.66 -6.53 -1.03
N ILE A 345 14.35 -6.82 -1.10
CA ILE A 345 13.83 -8.16 -0.79
C ILE A 345 14.38 -9.11 -1.84
N SER A 346 15.44 -9.80 -1.46
CA SER A 346 16.20 -10.75 -2.26
C SER A 346 15.51 -12.10 -2.17
N THR A 347 14.75 -12.43 -3.20
CA THR A 347 14.34 -13.81 -3.46
C THR A 347 15.49 -14.53 -4.15
N ASN A 348 15.60 -15.86 -4.03
CA ASN A 348 16.56 -16.68 -4.78
C ASN A 348 16.37 -16.63 -6.32
N PHE A 349 15.51 -15.74 -6.82
CA PHE A 349 15.07 -15.62 -8.20
C PHE A 349 15.16 -14.17 -8.66
N THR A 350 15.61 -13.98 -9.90
CA THR A 350 15.70 -12.69 -10.58
C THR A 350 14.32 -12.26 -11.11
N TYR A 351 13.40 -11.86 -10.22
CA TYR A 351 12.12 -11.29 -10.65
C TYR A 351 12.32 -9.88 -11.21
N ILE A 352 11.89 -9.66 -12.45
CA ILE A 352 12.04 -8.37 -13.12
C ILE A 352 10.98 -7.41 -12.59
N ASP A 353 11.44 -6.27 -12.08
CA ASP A 353 10.58 -5.16 -11.70
C ASP A 353 9.73 -4.70 -12.90
N PRO A 354 8.39 -4.77 -12.78
CA PRO A 354 7.50 -4.45 -13.88
C PRO A 354 7.48 -2.96 -14.20
N PHE A 355 8.14 -2.08 -13.45
CA PHE A 355 8.13 -0.61 -13.67
C PHE A 355 9.49 0.02 -13.99
N HIS A 356 10.61 -0.70 -13.83
CA HIS A 356 11.95 -0.10 -13.90
C HIS A 356 12.82 -0.62 -15.06
N SER A 357 12.39 -1.65 -15.79
CA SER A 357 13.19 -2.26 -16.87
C SER A 357 12.81 -1.74 -18.27
N SER A 358 13.74 -1.73 -19.22
CA SER A 358 13.45 -1.48 -20.64
C SER A 358 12.50 -2.53 -21.26
N ASN A 359 12.41 -3.70 -20.62
CA ASN A 359 11.45 -4.78 -20.91
C ASN A 359 10.26 -4.80 -19.92
N SER A 360 9.97 -3.66 -19.30
CA SER A 360 8.88 -3.49 -18.32
C SER A 360 7.53 -3.80 -18.96
N MET A 361 6.74 -4.65 -18.28
CA MET A 361 5.37 -4.97 -18.67
C MET A 361 4.40 -3.84 -18.35
N ALA A 362 4.70 -2.99 -17.37
CA ALA A 362 3.86 -1.84 -17.05
C ALA A 362 4.13 -0.63 -17.96
N ARG A 363 5.29 -0.54 -18.62
CA ARG A 363 5.72 0.67 -19.33
C ARG A 363 4.76 1.10 -20.44
N LYS A 364 4.49 0.23 -21.42
CA LYS A 364 3.58 0.59 -22.53
C LYS A 364 2.15 0.83 -22.04
N PRO A 365 1.58 0.02 -21.13
CA PRO A 365 0.28 0.32 -20.51
C PRO A 365 0.23 1.66 -19.77
N LEU A 366 1.29 2.05 -19.06
CA LEU A 366 1.36 3.34 -18.35
C LEU A 366 1.43 4.53 -19.32
N ILE A 367 2.14 4.37 -20.44
CA ILE A 367 2.15 5.38 -21.50
C ILE A 367 0.77 5.53 -22.13
N TRP A 368 0.08 4.42 -22.42
CA TRP A 368 -1.30 4.44 -22.88
C TRP A 368 -2.24 5.09 -21.90
N LEU A 369 -2.12 4.74 -20.61
CA LEU A 369 -2.90 5.36 -19.55
C LEU A 369 -2.67 6.88 -19.56
N ALA A 370 -1.42 7.35 -19.66
CA ALA A 370 -1.12 8.78 -19.74
C ALA A 370 -1.69 9.47 -21.01
N GLN A 371 -1.77 8.76 -22.13
CA GLN A 371 -2.29 9.29 -23.39
C GLN A 371 -3.81 9.35 -23.44
N THR A 372 -4.50 8.60 -22.59
CA THR A 372 -5.97 8.52 -22.57
C THR A 372 -6.61 9.45 -21.53
N TYR A 373 -5.79 10.33 -20.93
CA TYR A 373 -6.24 11.42 -20.09
C TYR A 373 -6.84 12.55 -20.91
N GLU A 374 -8.00 13.04 -20.49
CA GLU A 374 -8.69 14.18 -21.06
C GLU A 374 -8.17 15.51 -20.48
N PRO A 375 -8.38 16.64 -21.18
CA PRO A 375 -8.17 17.97 -20.61
C PRO A 375 -8.90 18.12 -19.27
N GLY A 376 -8.17 18.45 -18.20
CA GLY A 376 -8.68 18.39 -16.83
C GLY A 376 -8.05 17.27 -15.98
N GLY A 377 -7.24 16.40 -16.58
CA GLY A 377 -6.45 15.42 -15.84
C GLY A 377 -7.26 14.20 -15.35
N PHE A 378 -8.35 13.87 -16.06
CA PHE A 378 -9.18 12.69 -15.81
C PHE A 378 -9.05 11.66 -16.94
N THR A 379 -9.21 10.38 -16.64
CA THR A 379 -9.24 9.31 -17.65
C THR A 379 -10.56 9.31 -18.43
N ALA A 380 -10.51 9.07 -19.74
CA ALA A 380 -11.72 8.81 -20.51
C ALA A 380 -12.44 7.52 -20.01
N PRO A 381 -13.79 7.48 -19.96
CA PRO A 381 -14.57 6.32 -19.52
C PRO A 381 -14.57 5.16 -20.54
N ILE A 382 -13.40 4.59 -20.84
CA ILE A 382 -13.26 3.43 -21.74
C ILE A 382 -13.68 2.15 -21.01
N ASP A 383 -14.49 1.32 -21.67
CA ASP A 383 -14.95 0.01 -21.19
C ASP A 383 -15.77 0.11 -19.87
N ASP A 384 -15.57 -0.77 -18.90
CA ASP A 384 -16.13 -0.72 -17.55
C ASP A 384 -15.73 0.55 -16.75
N GLY A 385 -14.96 1.47 -17.36
CA GLY A 385 -14.50 2.74 -16.81
C GLY A 385 -15.56 3.80 -16.53
N ASN A 386 -16.84 3.50 -16.72
CA ASN A 386 -17.98 4.37 -16.39
C ASN A 386 -18.19 4.66 -14.88
N LYS A 387 -17.28 4.23 -13.99
CA LYS A 387 -17.51 4.23 -12.54
C LYS A 387 -17.03 5.48 -11.79
N SER A 388 -16.11 6.30 -12.35
CA SER A 388 -15.71 7.61 -11.78
C SER A 388 -14.59 8.26 -12.60
N THR A 389 -14.45 9.58 -12.52
CA THR A 389 -13.25 10.33 -12.94
C THR A 389 -12.04 9.92 -12.09
N ILE A 390 -10.88 9.79 -12.73
CA ILE A 390 -9.74 9.09 -12.14
C ILE A 390 -8.46 9.93 -12.11
N ALA A 391 -7.99 10.22 -10.90
CA ALA A 391 -6.63 10.73 -10.65
C ALA A 391 -5.64 9.56 -10.39
N ALA A 392 -4.90 9.12 -11.40
CA ALA A 392 -3.73 8.24 -11.25
C ALA A 392 -2.41 9.04 -11.21
N SER A 393 -2.46 10.30 -11.66
CA SER A 393 -1.36 11.26 -11.59
C SER A 393 -0.88 11.52 -10.16
N SER A 394 -1.72 11.30 -9.15
CA SER A 394 -1.34 11.41 -7.73
C SER A 394 -0.17 10.49 -7.40
N PHE A 395 -0.21 9.23 -7.85
CA PHE A 395 0.75 8.19 -7.48
C PHE A 395 1.67 7.73 -8.61
N LEU A 396 1.61 8.26 -9.84
CA LEU A 396 2.48 7.84 -10.97
C LEU A 396 3.51 8.89 -11.45
N ARG A 397 3.51 10.08 -10.83
CA ARG A 397 4.46 11.18 -11.10
C ARG A 397 5.86 10.97 -10.52
N TRP A 398 6.51 9.84 -10.79
CA TRP A 398 7.77 9.43 -10.15
C TRP A 398 9.00 10.16 -10.68
N SER A 399 10.05 10.29 -9.86
CA SER A 399 11.36 10.73 -10.34
C SER A 399 12.12 9.61 -11.08
N SER A 400 13.16 9.98 -11.81
CA SER A 400 14.11 9.04 -12.42
C SER A 400 14.78 8.10 -11.42
N ASP A 401 14.86 8.51 -10.14
CA ASP A 401 15.48 7.72 -9.06
C ASP A 401 14.56 6.61 -8.55
N TYR A 402 13.29 6.63 -8.95
CA TYR A 402 12.28 5.66 -8.52
C TYR A 402 11.77 4.77 -9.65
N GLY A 403 11.62 5.32 -10.86
CA GLY A 403 11.12 4.58 -12.01
C GLY A 403 11.38 5.30 -13.33
N ASP A 404 10.64 4.90 -14.37
CA ASP A 404 10.77 5.50 -15.70
C ASP A 404 10.43 7.01 -15.67
N GLU A 405 11.44 7.83 -15.95
CA GLU A 405 11.35 9.29 -15.90
C GLU A 405 10.35 9.85 -16.93
N GLU A 406 10.20 9.20 -18.08
CA GLU A 406 9.28 9.63 -19.13
C GLU A 406 7.83 9.47 -18.65
N ILE A 407 7.51 8.32 -18.04
CA ILE A 407 6.21 8.08 -17.40
C ILE A 407 5.96 9.13 -16.32
N GLY A 408 6.94 9.34 -15.43
CA GLY A 408 6.87 10.36 -14.39
C GLY A 408 6.51 11.73 -14.94
N LYS A 409 7.24 12.20 -15.96
CA LYS A 409 7.03 13.50 -16.61
C LYS A 409 5.65 13.65 -17.25
N ARG A 410 5.11 12.58 -17.85
CA ARG A 410 3.76 12.56 -18.42
C ARG A 410 2.68 12.70 -17.34
N PHE A 411 2.80 11.97 -16.24
CA PHE A 411 1.85 12.08 -15.12
C PHE A 411 1.98 13.39 -14.33
N SER A 412 3.16 14.02 -14.31
CA SER A 412 3.35 15.38 -13.77
C SER A 412 2.72 16.46 -14.65
N HIS A 413 2.67 16.25 -15.97
CA HIS A 413 1.88 17.10 -16.86
C HIS A 413 0.39 16.97 -16.55
N ILE A 414 -0.14 15.74 -16.50
CA ILE A 414 -1.55 15.45 -16.19
C ILE A 414 -1.97 16.07 -14.85
N ALA A 415 -1.16 15.94 -13.80
CA ALA A 415 -1.44 16.53 -12.49
C ALA A 415 -1.59 18.06 -12.53
N ALA A 416 -0.92 18.74 -13.47
CA ALA A 416 -0.99 20.20 -13.61
C ALA A 416 -2.25 20.68 -14.34
N GLU A 417 -2.92 19.80 -15.09
CA GLU A 417 -4.16 20.09 -15.81
C GLU A 417 -5.41 19.93 -14.92
N ILE A 418 -5.26 19.31 -13.74
CA ILE A 418 -6.35 19.17 -12.76
C ILE A 418 -6.66 20.55 -12.16
N ARG A 419 -7.91 20.97 -12.27
CA ARG A 419 -8.36 22.26 -11.73
C ARG A 419 -8.37 22.20 -10.20
N PRO A 420 -8.05 23.28 -9.48
CA PRO A 420 -8.12 23.31 -8.02
C PRO A 420 -9.49 22.93 -7.44
N SER A 421 -10.60 23.24 -8.13
CA SER A 421 -11.94 22.82 -7.72
C SER A 421 -12.18 21.31 -7.77
N ASP A 422 -11.40 20.63 -8.60
CA ASP A 422 -11.54 19.20 -8.87
C ASP A 422 -10.41 18.40 -8.20
N GLU A 423 -9.50 19.09 -7.47
CA GLU A 423 -8.39 18.48 -6.76
C GLU A 423 -8.89 17.41 -5.78
N GLY A 424 -10.12 17.47 -5.22
CA GLY A 424 -10.69 16.41 -4.36
C GLY A 424 -11.26 15.17 -5.08
N ILE A 425 -11.49 15.23 -6.40
CA ILE A 425 -12.15 14.15 -7.17
C ILE A 425 -11.11 13.09 -7.54
N GLY A 426 -10.94 12.11 -6.66
CA GLY A 426 -10.03 10.98 -6.87
C GLY A 426 -8.86 10.90 -5.87
N LEU A 427 -8.75 11.87 -4.95
CA LEU A 427 -7.77 11.88 -3.84
C LEU A 427 -8.12 10.96 -2.66
N ASN A 428 -9.29 10.30 -2.68
CA ASN A 428 -9.63 9.19 -1.78
C ASN A 428 -8.84 7.92 -2.15
N SER A 429 -7.52 7.98 -2.13
CA SER A 429 -6.66 6.83 -2.40
C SER A 429 -6.27 6.13 -1.09
N ASN A 430 -6.36 4.80 -1.07
CA ASN A 430 -5.77 3.94 -0.02
C ASN A 430 -4.23 3.91 -0.08
N MET A 431 -3.62 4.90 -0.73
CA MET A 431 -2.20 4.97 -1.00
C MET A 431 -1.54 6.21 -0.40
N ARG A 432 -2.28 7.13 0.23
CA ARG A 432 -1.74 8.44 0.66
C ARG A 432 -0.40 8.33 1.40
N VAL A 433 -0.29 7.43 2.37
CA VAL A 433 0.97 7.18 3.11
C VAL A 433 2.09 6.63 2.20
N PHE A 434 1.77 5.71 1.28
CA PHE A 434 2.73 5.22 0.29
C PHE A 434 3.15 6.30 -0.70
N GLU A 435 2.22 7.16 -1.10
CA GLU A 435 2.46 8.25 -2.02
C GLU A 435 3.44 9.28 -1.46
N LEU A 436 3.47 9.46 -0.12
CA LEU A 436 4.46 10.25 0.60
C LEU A 436 5.87 9.63 0.58
N ALA A 437 5.97 8.30 0.46
CA ALA A 437 7.24 7.58 0.47
C ALA A 437 7.95 7.53 -0.90
N ILE A 438 7.26 7.92 -1.98
CA ILE A 438 7.76 7.77 -3.35
C ILE A 438 8.40 9.07 -3.85
N PRO A 439 9.66 9.07 -4.33
CA PRO A 439 10.29 10.19 -5.02
C PRO A 439 9.52 10.63 -6.27
N ARG A 440 9.31 11.95 -6.42
CA ARG A 440 8.42 12.52 -7.45
C ARG A 440 9.15 13.47 -8.38
N THR A 441 8.72 13.51 -9.65
CA THR A 441 9.15 14.54 -10.60
C THR A 441 8.10 15.61 -10.79
N LEU A 442 8.57 16.80 -11.13
CA LEU A 442 7.74 17.94 -11.50
C LEU A 442 8.07 18.45 -12.89
N SER A 443 9.14 17.91 -13.49
CA SER A 443 9.39 18.09 -14.90
C SER A 443 8.17 17.54 -15.63
N LYS A 444 7.68 18.30 -16.60
CA LYS A 444 6.48 17.95 -17.34
C LYS A 444 6.88 17.69 -18.78
N THR A 445 6.34 16.62 -19.34
CA THR A 445 6.36 16.38 -20.78
C THR A 445 4.94 16.03 -21.16
N ALA A 446 4.34 16.84 -22.03
CA ALA A 446 3.00 16.55 -22.53
C ALA A 446 3.02 15.22 -23.31
N PRO A 447 2.00 14.37 -23.19
CA PRO A 447 1.91 13.18 -24.02
C PRO A 447 1.79 13.54 -25.51
N ASP A 448 2.57 12.85 -26.37
CA ASP A 448 2.65 13.16 -27.81
C ASP A 448 1.31 13.08 -28.57
N GLU A 449 0.31 12.36 -28.03
CA GLU A 449 -1.06 12.31 -28.54
C GLU A 449 -2.03 12.07 -27.37
N ILE A 450 -2.95 13.01 -27.11
CA ILE A 450 -4.06 12.82 -26.17
C ILE A 450 -5.26 12.21 -26.92
N TRP A 451 -5.73 11.07 -26.44
CA TRP A 451 -6.88 10.33 -26.95
C TRP A 451 -8.10 10.71 -26.10
N GLY A 452 -8.98 11.55 -26.65
CA GLY A 452 -10.16 12.09 -25.95
C GLY A 452 -10.55 13.45 -26.51
N ASN A 453 -11.62 14.08 -25.99
CA ASN A 453 -12.01 15.43 -26.42
C ASN A 453 -10.91 16.42 -26.03
N THR A 454 -10.10 16.86 -26.99
CA THR A 454 -8.95 17.75 -26.78
C THR A 454 -9.33 19.22 -26.61
N THR A 455 -10.63 19.55 -26.53
CA THR A 455 -11.06 20.94 -26.42
C THR A 455 -10.79 21.48 -25.01
N PRO A 456 -9.88 22.48 -24.86
CA PRO A 456 -9.58 23.05 -23.56
C PRO A 456 -10.84 23.66 -22.93
N GLY A 457 -11.06 23.40 -21.64
CA GLY A 457 -12.14 24.03 -20.87
C GLY A 457 -13.50 23.34 -20.96
N ILE A 458 -13.69 22.34 -21.82
CA ILE A 458 -14.92 21.53 -21.90
C ILE A 458 -14.68 20.22 -21.14
N PRO A 459 -15.24 20.02 -19.93
CA PRO A 459 -15.25 18.70 -19.31
C PRO A 459 -15.94 17.73 -20.27
N SER A 460 -15.38 16.55 -20.43
CA SER A 460 -16.00 15.37 -21.01
C SER A 460 -17.23 14.94 -20.19
N GLN A 461 -18.28 15.75 -20.18
CA GLN A 461 -19.59 15.28 -19.76
C GLN A 461 -20.22 14.54 -20.93
N THR A 462 -19.77 13.31 -21.16
CA THR A 462 -20.63 12.30 -21.76
C THR A 462 -21.30 11.58 -20.62
N GLY A 463 -22.52 12.03 -20.30
CA GLY A 463 -23.44 11.19 -19.55
C GLY A 463 -23.49 9.81 -20.21
N LYS A 464 -23.54 8.76 -19.38
CA LYS A 464 -23.71 7.35 -19.70
C LYS A 464 -23.78 7.04 -21.21
N HIS A 465 -22.73 6.37 -21.68
CA HIS A 465 -22.59 5.74 -23.01
C HIS A 465 -21.90 6.61 -24.07
N GLU A 466 -20.80 6.06 -24.58
CA GLU A 466 -20.03 6.41 -25.79
C GLU A 466 -18.90 7.44 -25.62
N ILE A 467 -17.67 6.94 -25.77
CA ILE A 467 -16.51 7.74 -26.19
C ILE A 467 -16.42 7.63 -27.71
N VAL A 468 -16.24 8.77 -28.36
CA VAL A 468 -15.89 8.86 -29.77
C VAL A 468 -14.38 9.00 -29.89
N PHE A 469 -13.68 7.98 -30.41
CA PHE A 469 -12.26 8.07 -30.74
C PHE A 469 -12.09 8.82 -32.04
N ARG A 470 -11.16 9.78 -32.07
CA ARG A 470 -10.72 10.42 -33.32
C ARG A 470 -9.37 9.85 -33.71
N TYR A 471 -9.27 9.14 -34.83
CA TYR A 471 -7.98 8.76 -35.40
C TYR A 471 -7.86 9.24 -36.85
N LYS A 472 -6.62 9.52 -37.28
CA LYS A 472 -6.30 9.79 -38.68
C LYS A 472 -5.69 8.54 -39.30
N ASP A 473 -6.25 8.08 -40.41
CA ASP A 473 -5.66 6.97 -41.16
C ASP A 473 -4.37 7.42 -41.88
N ASN A 474 -3.69 6.46 -42.52
CA ASN A 474 -2.47 6.70 -43.29
C ASN A 474 -2.67 7.65 -44.50
N LEU A 475 -3.92 8.03 -44.80
CA LEU A 475 -4.29 8.98 -45.84
C LEU A 475 -4.74 10.33 -45.26
N GLY A 476 -4.59 10.52 -43.94
CA GLY A 476 -4.97 11.74 -43.24
C GLY A 476 -6.46 11.94 -43.03
N ARG A 477 -7.30 10.93 -43.34
CA ARG A 477 -8.76 11.01 -43.16
C ARG A 477 -9.12 10.74 -41.71
N GLU A 478 -10.06 11.52 -41.20
CA GLU A 478 -10.52 11.40 -39.82
C GLU A 478 -11.63 10.35 -39.71
N HIS A 479 -11.48 9.50 -38.71
CA HIS A 479 -12.41 8.43 -38.39
C HIS A 479 -12.90 8.59 -36.96
N PHE A 480 -14.15 8.18 -36.73
CA PHE A 480 -14.82 8.19 -35.44
C PHE A 480 -15.13 6.74 -35.06
N ILE A 481 -14.63 6.26 -33.90
CA ILE A 481 -14.99 4.95 -33.33
C ILE A 481 -15.82 5.17 -32.08
#